data_AF-A0A530ZZI8-F1
#
_entry.id   AF-A0A530ZZI8-F1
#
_cell.length_a   1.000
_cell.length_b   1.000
_cell.length_c   1.000
_cell.angle_alpha   90.00
_cell.angle_beta   90.00
_cell.angle_gamma   90.00
#
_symmetry.space_group_name_H-M   'P 1'
#
loop_
_entity.id
_entity.type
_entity.pdbx_description
1 polymer ?
#
loop_
_entity_poly.entity_id
_entity_poly.type
_entity_poly.pdbx_seq_one_letter_code
_entity_poly.pdbx_strand_id
1 'polypeptide(L)'
;LFDLLNQIGGEGCYVFSLDPRQPETTAYARFFNPTVGIAEDPATGTAAGPLAAHLVAHGVAQPGVIKVEQGTALGRTSIIEVDVDAGSVSVSGRGIVVASGAFSI
;
A
#
# COMPACT_ATOMS: atom_id res chain seq x y z
N LEU A 1 -16.58 -5.83 -11.51
CA LEU A 1 -15.70 -5.39 -10.41
C LEU A 1 -16.39 -4.34 -9.55
N PHE A 2 -16.85 -3.23 -10.12
CA PHE A 2 -17.55 -2.18 -9.37
C PHE A 2 -18.77 -2.71 -8.59
N ASP A 3 -19.62 -3.51 -9.24
CA ASP A 3 -20.79 -4.10 -8.58
C ASP A 3 -20.41 -5.03 -7.42
N LEU A 4 -19.34 -5.80 -7.57
CA LEU A 4 -18.82 -6.68 -6.53
C LEU A 4 -18.29 -5.86 -5.34
N LEU A 5 -17.52 -4.80 -5.60
CA LEU A 5 -17.00 -3.91 -4.55
C LEU A 5 -18.15 -3.30 -3.74
N ASN A 6 -19.20 -2.81 -4.40
CA ASN A 6 -20.38 -2.29 -3.72
C ASN A 6 -21.10 -3.35 -2.88
N GLN A 7 -21.23 -4.59 -3.38
CA GLN A 7 -21.89 -5.68 -2.65
C GLN A 7 -21.16 -6.06 -1.35
N ILE A 8 -19.84 -5.98 -1.34
CA ILE A 8 -19.02 -6.33 -0.16
C ILE A 8 -18.67 -5.13 0.71
N GLY A 9 -19.14 -3.92 0.35
CA GLY A 9 -18.74 -2.67 1.01
C GLY A 9 -17.26 -2.34 0.85
N GLY A 10 -16.62 -2.85 -0.19
CA GLY A 10 -15.20 -2.65 -0.47
C GLY A 10 -14.98 -1.35 -1.23
N GLU A 11 -14.02 -0.55 -0.77
CA GLU A 11 -13.68 0.71 -1.44
C GLU A 11 -12.96 0.44 -2.78
N GLY A 12 -12.02 -0.52 -2.78
CA GLY A 12 -11.20 -0.81 -3.93
C GLY A 12 -10.62 -2.20 -3.95
N CYS A 13 -9.80 -2.46 -4.97
CA CYS A 13 -9.05 -3.70 -5.12
C CYS A 13 -7.55 -3.40 -5.00
N TYR A 14 -6.92 -4.01 -4.01
CA TYR A 14 -5.48 -3.96 -3.80
C TYR A 14 -4.83 -5.18 -4.41
N VAL A 15 -4.22 -5.01 -5.58
CA VAL A 15 -3.57 -6.09 -6.33
C VAL A 15 -2.07 -6.04 -6.09
N PHE A 16 -1.42 -7.20 -6.03
CA PHE A 16 0.01 -7.28 -5.79
C PHE A 16 0.69 -8.38 -6.62
N SER A 17 2.00 -8.25 -6.77
CA SER A 17 2.92 -9.23 -7.34
C SER A 17 4.12 -9.42 -6.42
N LEU A 18 4.66 -10.63 -6.38
CA LEU A 18 5.92 -10.97 -5.70
C LEU A 18 7.16 -10.81 -6.61
N ASP A 19 6.96 -10.23 -7.80
CA ASP A 19 8.01 -9.81 -8.73
C ASP A 19 8.10 -8.27 -8.69
N PRO A 20 8.80 -7.71 -7.69
CA PRO A 20 8.92 -6.28 -7.52
C PRO A 20 9.85 -5.66 -8.58
N ARG A 21 9.59 -4.39 -8.92
CA ARG A 21 10.48 -3.65 -9.85
C ARG A 21 11.70 -3.11 -9.12
N GLN A 22 11.57 -2.83 -7.82
CA GLN A 22 12.67 -2.41 -6.95
C GLN A 22 13.27 -3.62 -6.20
N PRO A 23 14.58 -3.91 -6.35
CA PRO A 23 15.22 -5.10 -5.76
C PRO A 23 15.06 -5.24 -4.24
N GLU A 24 14.90 -4.12 -3.53
CA GLU A 24 14.82 -4.05 -2.07
C GLU A 24 13.39 -4.20 -1.51
N THR A 25 12.41 -4.51 -2.36
CA THR A 25 11.00 -4.60 -1.95
C THR A 25 10.52 -6.05 -2.00
N THR A 26 9.53 -6.40 -1.18
CA THR A 26 8.97 -7.75 -1.08
C THR A 26 7.83 -7.94 -2.07
N ALA A 27 7.06 -6.88 -2.34
CA ALA A 27 5.93 -6.92 -3.24
C ALA A 27 5.76 -5.60 -3.98
N TYR A 28 5.27 -5.68 -5.22
CA TYR A 28 4.77 -4.55 -5.97
C TYR A 28 3.24 -4.55 -5.95
N ALA A 29 2.63 -3.43 -5.62
CA ALA A 29 1.19 -3.29 -5.46
C ALA A 29 0.59 -2.11 -6.24
N ARG A 30 -0.71 -2.21 -6.52
CA ARG A 30 -1.54 -1.13 -7.07
C ARG A 30 -2.89 -1.13 -6.36
N PHE A 31 -3.42 0.06 -6.08
CA PHE A 31 -4.72 0.21 -5.44
C PHE A 31 -5.71 0.93 -6.35
N PHE A 32 -6.68 0.20 -6.88
CA PHE A 32 -7.77 0.77 -7.67
C PHE A 32 -8.98 1.01 -6.76
N ASN A 33 -9.35 2.26 -6.52
CA ASN A 33 -10.38 2.65 -5.54
C ASN A 33 -11.56 3.43 -6.18
N PRO A 34 -12.25 2.85 -7.19
CA PRO A 34 -13.19 3.59 -8.01
C PRO A 34 -14.47 3.99 -7.26
N THR A 35 -14.81 3.31 -6.15
CA THR A 35 -16.05 3.59 -5.40
C THR A 35 -16.01 4.92 -4.65
N VAL A 36 -14.81 5.44 -4.36
CA VAL A 36 -14.60 6.76 -3.71
C VAL A 36 -14.14 7.84 -4.70
N GLY A 37 -14.23 7.57 -6.01
CA GLY A 37 -13.85 8.51 -7.07
C GLY A 37 -12.34 8.59 -7.36
N ILE A 38 -11.53 7.67 -6.83
CA ILE A 38 -10.09 7.60 -7.08
C ILE A 38 -9.81 6.48 -8.09
N ALA A 39 -9.29 6.83 -9.26
CA ALA A 39 -8.96 5.81 -10.27
C ALA A 39 -7.86 4.85 -9.77
N GLU A 40 -6.77 5.40 -9.22
CA GLU A 40 -5.69 4.65 -8.61
C GLU A 40 -4.98 5.53 -7.56
N ASP A 41 -4.73 4.98 -6.38
CA ASP A 41 -4.03 5.66 -5.28
C ASP A 41 -2.52 5.34 -5.34
N PRO A 42 -1.61 6.34 -5.30
CA PRO A 42 -0.16 6.09 -5.42
C PRO A 42 0.49 5.44 -4.20
N ALA A 43 -0.07 5.58 -3.00
CA ALA A 43 0.50 4.99 -1.78
C ALA A 43 -0.55 4.80 -0.70
N THR A 44 -0.85 3.54 -0.34
CA THR A 44 -1.98 3.19 0.53
C THR A 44 -1.53 2.33 1.70
N GLY A 45 -1.11 2.97 2.80
CA GLY A 45 -0.64 2.25 3.99
C GLY A 45 -1.69 1.32 4.61
N THR A 46 -2.96 1.72 4.59
CA THR A 46 -4.10 0.94 5.09
C THR A 46 -4.33 -0.36 4.31
N ALA A 47 -3.87 -0.45 3.07
CA ALA A 47 -3.93 -1.67 2.24
C ALA A 47 -2.61 -2.47 2.30
N ALA A 48 -1.47 -1.78 2.35
CA ALA A 48 -0.16 -2.41 2.51
C ALA A 48 -0.03 -3.19 3.83
N GLY A 49 -0.61 -2.69 4.93
CA GLY A 49 -0.61 -3.36 6.23
C GLY A 49 -1.18 -4.78 6.18
N PRO A 50 -2.47 -4.95 5.81
CA PRO A 50 -3.09 -6.26 5.63
C PRO A 50 -2.37 -7.16 4.61
N LEU A 51 -1.82 -6.60 3.53
CA LEU A 51 -1.01 -7.37 2.59
C LEU A 51 0.22 -7.96 3.27
N ALA A 52 1.02 -7.17 3.98
CA ALA A 52 2.21 -7.66 4.67
C ALA A 52 1.87 -8.76 5.69
N ALA A 53 0.83 -8.54 6.50
CA ALA A 53 0.35 -9.54 7.45
C ALA A 53 -0.09 -10.84 6.74
N HIS A 54 -0.77 -10.73 5.60
CA HIS A 54 -1.17 -11.87 4.78
C HIS A 54 0.04 -12.65 4.25
N LEU A 55 1.07 -11.96 3.73
CA LEU A 55 2.28 -12.58 3.22
C LEU A 55 3.05 -13.34 4.31
N VAL A 56 3.13 -12.78 5.53
CA VAL A 56 3.74 -13.45 6.69
C VAL A 56 2.92 -14.67 7.12
N ALA A 57 1.60 -14.52 7.25
CA ALA A 57 0.70 -15.60 7.67
C ALA A 57 0.73 -16.82 6.74
N HIS A 58 1.02 -16.61 5.45
CA HIS A 58 1.11 -17.68 4.45
C HIS A 58 2.54 -18.14 4.17
N GLY A 59 3.53 -17.70 4.96
CA GLY A 59 4.94 -18.10 4.82
C GLY A 59 5.61 -17.59 3.55
N VAL A 60 5.04 -16.59 2.88
CA VAL A 60 5.62 -15.94 1.69
C VAL A 60 6.70 -14.95 2.09
N ALA A 61 6.53 -14.30 3.24
CA ALA A 61 7.53 -13.45 3.88
C ALA A 61 7.80 -13.93 5.31
N GLN A 62 9.00 -13.62 5.83
CA GLN A 62 9.28 -13.81 7.25
C GLN A 62 8.72 -12.63 8.06
N PRO A 63 8.36 -12.82 9.35
CA PRO A 63 8.04 -11.71 10.25
C PRO A 63 9.16 -10.66 10.28
N GLY A 64 8.80 -9.41 10.56
CA GLY A 64 9.69 -8.24 10.54
C GLY A 64 9.23 -7.19 9.54
N VAL A 65 10.18 -6.44 8.96
CA VAL A 65 9.89 -5.35 8.02
C VAL A 65 9.68 -5.86 6.60
N ILE A 66 8.44 -5.72 6.11
CA ILE A 66 8.03 -6.01 4.74
C ILE A 66 7.95 -4.69 3.98
N LYS A 67 8.56 -4.63 2.80
CA LYS A 67 8.57 -3.43 1.95
C LYS A 67 7.63 -3.61 0.77
N VAL A 68 6.64 -2.73 0.64
CA VAL A 68 5.68 -2.75 -0.47
C VAL A 68 5.92 -1.53 -1.37
N GLU A 69 6.23 -1.79 -2.64
CA GLU A 69 6.31 -0.77 -3.69
C GLU A 69 4.91 -0.46 -4.22
N GLN A 70 4.54 0.82 -4.31
CA GLN A 70 3.27 1.25 -4.92
C GLN A 70 3.47 2.54 -5.74
N GLY A 71 2.56 2.81 -6.68
CA GLY A 71 2.51 4.09 -7.39
C GLY A 71 3.51 4.25 -8.54
N THR A 72 4.39 3.27 -8.78
CA THR A 72 5.37 3.30 -9.88
C THR A 72 4.73 3.42 -11.26
N ALA A 73 3.57 2.78 -11.49
CA ALA A 73 2.83 2.90 -12.75
C ALA A 73 2.26 4.32 -12.97
N LEU A 74 2.09 5.09 -11.89
CA LEU A 74 1.63 6.47 -11.91
C LEU A 74 2.79 7.49 -11.94
N GLY A 75 4.04 7.03 -11.99
CA GLY A 75 5.22 7.88 -11.86
C GLY A 75 5.40 8.47 -10.44
N ARG A 76 4.77 7.86 -9.43
CA ARG A 76 4.78 8.30 -8.02
C ARG A 76 5.24 7.16 -7.10
N THR A 77 6.40 6.59 -7.40
CA THR A 77 6.96 5.45 -6.66
C THR A 77 7.07 5.77 -5.18
N SER A 78 6.42 4.95 -4.37
CA SER A 78 6.44 5.01 -2.92
C SER A 78 6.83 3.65 -2.37
N ILE A 79 7.69 3.63 -1.35
CA ILE A 79 8.02 2.43 -0.59
C ILE A 79 7.36 2.54 0.78
N ILE A 80 6.43 1.63 1.04
CA ILE A 80 5.71 1.54 2.30
C ILE A 80 6.38 0.43 3.12
N GLU A 81 6.86 0.76 4.31
CA GLU A 81 7.48 -0.19 5.22
C GLU A 81 6.43 -0.64 6.23
N VAL A 82 6.20 -1.95 6.31
CA VAL A 82 5.25 -2.55 7.24
C VAL A 82 6.00 -3.51 8.14
N ASP A 83 6.09 -3.18 9.43
CA ASP A 83 6.61 -4.11 10.43
C ASP A 83 5.47 -5.02 10.91
N VAL A 84 5.66 -6.32 10.75
CA VAL A 84 4.72 -7.37 11.16
C VAL A 84 5.39 -8.20 12.25
N ASP A 85 4.95 -8.01 13.49
CA ASP A 85 5.43 -8.75 14.66
C ASP A 85 4.33 -9.65 15.24
N ALA A 86 4.62 -10.30 16.37
CA ALA A 86 3.68 -11.18 17.05
C ALA A 86 2.55 -10.35 17.72
N GLY A 87 1.53 -10.01 16.93
CA GLY A 87 0.28 -9.40 17.41
C GLY A 87 0.09 -7.94 16.99
N SER A 88 1.02 -7.32 16.28
CA SER A 88 0.85 -5.97 15.76
C SER A 88 1.33 -5.80 14.31
N VAL A 89 0.79 -4.77 13.68
CA VAL A 89 1.17 -4.33 12.33
C VAL A 89 1.39 -2.83 12.43
N SER A 90 2.59 -2.37 12.12
CA SER A 90 2.91 -0.94 12.10
C SER A 90 3.32 -0.52 10.69
N VAL A 91 2.80 0.62 10.23
CA VAL A 91 3.08 1.16 8.90
C VAL A 91 3.93 2.41 9.06
N SER A 92 5.01 2.48 8.29
CA SER A 92 5.92 3.61 8.27
C SER A 92 6.36 3.94 6.83
N GLY A 93 6.90 5.15 6.67
CA GLY A 93 7.33 5.66 5.38
C GLY A 93 8.10 6.96 5.53
N ARG A 94 8.75 7.39 4.46
CA ARG A 94 9.48 8.66 4.41
C ARG A 94 8.65 9.71 3.69
N GLY A 95 8.70 10.94 4.19
CA GLY A 95 8.10 12.10 3.55
C GLY A 95 9.15 13.16 3.22
N ILE A 96 8.86 13.98 2.22
CA ILE A 96 9.64 15.18 1.89
C ILE A 96 8.69 16.38 1.85
N VAL A 97 9.13 17.51 2.40
CA VAL A 97 8.37 18.76 2.31
C VAL A 97 8.47 19.29 0.88
N VAL A 98 7.35 19.31 0.16
CA VAL A 98 7.27 19.80 -1.24
C VAL A 98 6.80 21.25 -1.35
N ALA A 99 6.11 21.75 -0.32
CA ALA A 99 5.64 23.12 -0.23
C ALA A 99 5.54 23.52 1.25
N SER A 100 5.80 24.80 1.53
CA SER A 100 5.63 25.41 2.85
C SER A 100 5.09 26.82 2.69
N GLY A 101 4.21 27.24 3.59
CA GLY A 101 3.54 28.53 3.54
C GLY A 101 2.72 28.82 4.79
N ALA A 102 1.97 29.91 4.78
CA ALA A 102 1.09 30.32 5.86
C ALA A 102 -0.31 30.65 5.31
N PHE A 103 -1.34 30.39 6.10
CA PHE A 103 -2.72 30.78 5.82
C PHE A 103 -3.15 31.86 6.81
N SER A 104 -3.93 32.84 6.35
CA SER A 104 -4.60 33.83 7.18
C SER A 104 -6.09 33.74 6.89
N ILE A 105 -6.92 33.79 7.93
CA ILE A 105 -8.38 33.73 7.85
C ILE A 105 -8.93 35.15 7.83
#